data_AF-A0A7W6M8C5-F1
#
_entry.id   AF-A0A7W6M8C5-F1
#
_cell.length_a   1.000
_cell.length_b   1.000
_cell.length_c   1.000
_cell.angle_alpha   90.00
_cell.angle_beta   90.00
_cell.angle_gamma   90.00
#
_symmetry.space_group_name_H-M   'P 1'
#
loop_
_entity.id
_entity.type
_entity.pdbx_description
1 polymer ?
#
loop_
_entity_poly.entity_id
_entity_poly.type
_entity_poly.pdbx_seq_one_letter_code
_entity_poly.pdbx_strand_id
1 'polypeptide(L)'
;MPRWVWWMPVVVLTVVAGLMVYRAGYIAASITETDVINHYAALYVETGPEGAQVTDCVARPSASDDVWLVVHCGGAAHMVQYRVDRFGRLVDEPAGTGPRT
;
A
#
# COMPACT_ATOMS: atom_id res chain seq x y z
N MET A 1 -34.46 -27.92 25.73
CA MET A 1 -33.62 -26.91 25.06
C MET A 1 -33.69 -27.13 23.55
N PRO A 2 -34.02 -26.11 22.74
CA PRO A 2 -34.10 -26.26 21.30
C PRO A 2 -32.73 -26.63 20.74
N ARG A 3 -32.69 -27.71 19.97
CA ARG A 3 -31.48 -28.39 19.46
C ARG A 3 -30.61 -27.47 18.59
N TRP A 4 -31.20 -26.39 18.07
CA TRP A 4 -30.55 -25.39 17.23
C TRP A 4 -29.55 -24.51 17.99
N VAL A 5 -29.74 -24.29 19.30
CA VAL A 5 -28.82 -23.46 20.12
C VAL A 5 -27.43 -24.08 20.22
N TRP A 6 -27.32 -25.40 20.08
CA TRP A 6 -26.04 -26.10 20.03
C TRP A 6 -25.18 -25.74 18.81
N TRP A 7 -25.82 -25.27 17.72
CA TRP A 7 -25.14 -24.84 16.50
C TRP A 7 -24.79 -23.35 16.47
N MET A 8 -25.32 -22.55 17.39
CA MET A 8 -25.03 -21.12 17.50
C MET A 8 -23.53 -20.78 17.50
N PRO A 9 -22.65 -21.44 18.28
CA PRO A 9 -21.22 -21.11 18.25
C PRO A 9 -20.58 -21.34 16.88
N VAL A 10 -21.02 -22.37 16.16
CA VAL A 10 -20.55 -22.64 14.79
C VAL A 10 -21.01 -21.55 13.84
N VAL A 11 -22.29 -21.17 13.88
CA VAL A 11 -22.85 -20.10 13.05
C VAL A 11 -22.11 -18.78 13.30
N VAL A 12 -21.88 -18.42 14.56
CA VAL A 12 -21.15 -17.21 14.93
C VAL A 12 -19.73 -17.25 14.39
N LEU A 13 -19.00 -18.36 14.56
CA LEU A 13 -17.65 -18.51 14.02
C LEU A 13 -17.61 -18.38 12.49
N THR A 14 -18.55 -19.00 11.79
CA THR A 14 -18.63 -18.92 10.32
C THR A 14 -18.91 -17.50 9.85
N VAL A 15 -19.82 -16.78 10.50
CA VAL A 15 -20.13 -15.39 10.17
C VAL A 15 -18.92 -14.48 10.42
N VAL A 16 -18.25 -14.63 11.57
CA VAL A 16 -17.06 -13.84 11.90
C VAL A 16 -15.94 -14.10 10.89
N ALA A 17 -15.67 -15.37 10.56
CA ALA A 17 -14.67 -15.73 9.56
C ALA A 17 -15.01 -15.15 8.18
N GLY A 18 -16.27 -15.26 7.74
CA GLY A 18 -16.73 -14.68 6.48
C GLY A 18 -16.56 -13.16 6.43
N LEU A 19 -16.90 -12.46 7.51
CA LEU A 19 -16.71 -11.01 7.62
C LEU A 19 -15.23 -10.61 7.55
N MET A 20 -14.34 -11.38 8.18
CA MET A 20 -12.89 -11.11 8.10
C MET A 20 -12.33 -11.29 6.69
N VAL A 21 -12.70 -12.38 6.02
CA VAL A 21 -12.27 -12.63 4.63
C VAL A 21 -12.84 -11.59 3.67
N TYR A 22 -14.12 -11.26 3.81
CA TYR A 22 -14.77 -10.22 3.00
C TYR A 22 -14.08 -8.87 3.18
N ARG A 23 -13.79 -8.47 4.42
CA ARG A 23 -13.08 -7.22 4.72
C ARG A 23 -11.67 -7.21 4.12
N ALA A 24 -10.92 -8.31 4.24
CA ALA A 24 -9.59 -8.42 3.65
C ALA A 24 -9.64 -8.31 2.12
N GLY A 25 -10.59 -8.98 1.47
CA GLY A 25 -10.82 -8.89 0.03
C GLY A 25 -11.23 -7.49 -0.42
N TYR A 26 -12.10 -6.82 0.35
CA TYR A 26 -12.52 -5.45 0.06
C TYR A 26 -11.34 -4.48 0.09
N ILE A 27 -10.48 -4.56 1.12
CA ILE A 27 -9.27 -3.72 1.21
C ILE A 27 -8.33 -3.98 0.03
N ALA A 28 -8.12 -5.25 -0.34
CA ALA A 28 -7.26 -5.61 -1.48
C ALA A 28 -7.84 -5.15 -2.84
N ALA A 29 -9.16 -5.03 -2.95
CA ALA A 29 -9.84 -4.57 -4.15
C ALA A 29 -9.97 -3.05 -4.24
N SER A 30 -10.07 -2.35 -3.10
CA SER A 30 -10.28 -0.90 -3.06
C SER A 30 -8.99 -0.10 -3.21
N ILE A 31 -7.83 -0.68 -2.96
CA ILE A 31 -6.55 0.01 -3.14
C ILE A 31 -6.24 0.06 -4.64
N THR A 32 -6.35 1.25 -5.21
CA THR A 32 -5.99 1.50 -6.61
C THR A 32 -4.53 1.95 -6.72
N GLU A 33 -3.92 1.70 -7.88
CA GLU A 33 -2.57 2.20 -8.19
C GLU A 33 -2.50 3.73 -8.06
N THR A 34 -3.60 4.42 -8.38
CA THR A 34 -3.75 5.87 -8.30
C THR A 34 -3.71 6.38 -6.86
N ASP A 35 -4.35 5.69 -5.91
CA ASP A 35 -4.32 6.09 -4.50
C ASP A 35 -2.90 5.95 -3.92
N VAL A 36 -2.21 4.88 -4.29
CA VAL A 36 -0.82 4.63 -3.88
C VAL A 36 0.11 5.73 -4.39
N ILE A 37 0.10 6.02 -5.70
CA ILE A 37 0.98 7.06 -6.25
C ILE A 37 0.69 8.43 -5.65
N ASN A 38 -0.58 8.80 -5.47
CA ASN A 38 -0.95 10.10 -4.89
C ASN A 38 -0.48 10.23 -3.45
N HIS A 39 -0.61 9.16 -2.65
CA HIS A 39 -0.15 9.15 -1.26
C HIS A 39 1.37 9.34 -1.16
N TYR A 40 2.15 8.55 -1.89
CA TYR A 40 3.62 8.65 -1.83
C TYR A 40 4.16 9.91 -2.50
N ALA A 41 3.49 10.45 -3.51
CA ALA A 41 3.85 11.73 -4.09
C ALA A 41 3.61 12.89 -3.14
N ALA A 42 2.51 12.88 -2.37
CA ALA A 42 2.29 13.86 -1.30
C ALA A 42 3.38 13.76 -0.22
N LEU A 43 3.73 12.54 0.20
CA LEU A 43 4.83 12.32 1.15
C LEU A 43 6.17 12.86 0.63
N TYR A 44 6.46 12.69 -0.66
CA TYR A 44 7.66 13.23 -1.28
C TYR A 44 7.68 14.76 -1.29
N VAL A 45 6.55 15.42 -1.52
CA VAL A 45 6.47 16.90 -1.44
C VAL A 45 6.69 17.40 -0.02
N GLU A 46 6.20 16.68 0.98
CA GLU A 46 6.36 17.05 2.40
C GLU A 46 7.77 16.81 2.96
N THR A 47 8.42 15.73 2.52
CA THR A 47 9.71 15.26 3.08
C THR A 47 10.90 15.47 2.16
N GLY A 48 10.65 15.81 0.90
CA GLY A 48 11.65 15.97 -0.15
C GLY A 48 12.33 17.33 -0.14
N PRO A 49 13.19 17.58 -1.14
CA PRO A 49 13.91 18.83 -1.29
C PRO A 49 12.96 20.01 -1.58
N GLU A 50 13.42 21.24 -1.31
CA GLU A 50 12.69 22.45 -1.69
C GLU A 50 12.36 22.45 -3.19
N GLY A 51 11.09 22.66 -3.51
CA GLY A 51 10.59 22.62 -4.88
C GLY A 51 10.15 21.24 -5.39
N ALA A 52 10.14 20.21 -4.54
CA ALA A 52 9.55 18.91 -4.87
C ALA A 52 8.09 19.06 -5.32
N GLN A 53 7.72 18.40 -6.42
CA GLN A 53 6.36 18.41 -6.96
C GLN A 53 5.82 16.99 -7.11
N VAL A 54 4.49 16.88 -7.04
CA VAL A 54 3.77 15.61 -7.29
C VAL A 54 4.08 15.06 -8.68
N THR A 55 4.32 15.94 -9.66
CA THR A 55 4.66 15.59 -11.05
C THR A 55 6.04 14.97 -11.21
N ASP A 56 6.89 15.04 -10.19
CA ASP A 56 8.22 14.41 -10.19
C ASP A 56 8.13 12.91 -9.88
N CYS A 57 6.93 12.41 -9.55
CA CYS A 57 6.69 11.03 -9.18
C CYS A 57 6.06 10.22 -10.31
N VAL A 58 6.60 9.03 -10.56
CA VAL A 58 6.09 8.05 -11.53
C VAL A 58 6.00 6.69 -10.86
N ALA A 59 4.82 6.06 -10.91
CA ALA A 59 4.62 4.70 -10.43
C ALA A 59 4.83 3.69 -11.56
N ARG A 60 5.56 2.60 -11.27
CA ARG A 60 5.77 1.48 -12.18
C ARG A 60 5.44 0.17 -11.47
N PRO A 61 4.77 -0.78 -12.13
CA PRO A 61 4.60 -2.12 -11.59
C PRO A 61 5.97 -2.80 -11.45
N SER A 62 6.15 -3.55 -10.38
CA SER A 62 7.38 -4.34 -10.17
C SER A 62 7.22 -5.75 -10.76
N ALA A 63 8.35 -6.37 -11.10
CA ALA A 63 8.42 -7.78 -11.49
C ALA A 63 8.67 -8.72 -10.29
N SER A 64 8.88 -8.18 -9.09
CA SER A 64 9.14 -8.94 -7.87
C SER A 64 7.84 -9.33 -7.17
N ASP A 65 7.73 -10.56 -6.68
CA ASP A 65 6.50 -11.07 -6.03
C ASP A 65 6.12 -10.30 -4.75
N ASP A 66 7.10 -9.76 -4.02
CA ASP A 66 6.87 -9.03 -2.76
C ASP A 66 6.54 -7.53 -2.96
N VAL A 67 6.73 -6.99 -4.17
CA VAL A 67 6.54 -5.57 -4.47
C VAL A 67 5.46 -5.44 -5.53
N TRP A 68 4.39 -4.72 -5.22
CA TRP A 68 3.33 -4.48 -6.19
C TRP A 68 3.64 -3.29 -7.09
N LEU A 69 3.99 -2.14 -6.51
CA LEU A 69 4.40 -0.94 -7.24
C LEU A 69 5.69 -0.36 -6.67
N VAL A 70 6.46 0.26 -7.56
CA VAL A 70 7.57 1.15 -7.17
C VAL A 70 7.23 2.56 -7.63
N VAL A 71 7.16 3.48 -6.68
CA VAL A 71 7.00 4.91 -6.96
C VAL A 71 8.38 5.55 -6.93
N HIS A 72 8.81 6.06 -8.10
CA HIS A 72 10.04 6.79 -8.26
C HIS A 72 9.73 8.28 -8.25
N CYS A 73 10.28 9.02 -7.29
CA CYS A 73 10.12 10.48 -7.19
C CYS A 73 11.47 11.17 -7.38
N GLY A 74 11.48 12.21 -8.20
CA GLY A 74 12.66 13.05 -8.46
C GLY A 74 13.41 12.70 -9.75
N GLY A 75 14.62 13.24 -9.89
CA GLY A 75 15.42 13.19 -11.11
C GLY A 75 16.79 12.54 -10.92
N ALA A 76 17.65 12.63 -11.94
CA ALA A 76 18.96 11.97 -11.96
C ALA A 76 19.90 12.39 -10.80
N ALA A 77 19.70 13.58 -10.21
CA ALA A 77 20.52 14.08 -9.10
C ALA A 77 20.01 13.66 -7.71
N HIS A 78 18.71 13.44 -7.56
CA HIS A 78 18.09 13.01 -6.31
C HIS A 78 16.84 12.19 -6.65
N MET A 79 16.95 10.87 -6.51
CA MET A 79 15.85 9.95 -6.76
C MET A 79 15.51 9.20 -5.46
N VAL A 80 14.24 9.26 -5.08
CA VAL A 80 13.66 8.49 -3.97
C VAL A 80 12.77 7.41 -4.53
N GLN A 81 12.94 6.19 -4.03
CA GLN A 81 12.15 5.03 -4.45
C GLN A 81 11.33 4.49 -3.28
N TYR A 82 10.02 4.47 -3.44
CA TYR A 82 9.08 3.86 -2.51
C TYR A 82 8.63 2.51 -3.09
N ARG A 83 9.07 1.41 -2.48
CA ARG A 83 8.62 0.05 -2.84
C ARG A 83 7.38 -0.30 -2.03
N VAL A 84 6.27 -0.57 -2.70
CA VAL A 84 4.96 -0.69 -2.08
C VAL A 84 4.37 -2.07 -2.32
N ASP A 85 3.82 -2.69 -1.27
CA ASP A 85 3.11 -3.97 -1.33
C ASP A 85 1.67 -3.80 -1.86
N ARG A 86 0.95 -4.92 -2.04
CA ARG A 86 -0.44 -4.92 -2.53
C ARG A 86 -1.43 -4.24 -1.57
N PHE A 87 -1.02 -3.97 -0.34
CA PHE A 87 -1.80 -3.28 0.68
C PHE A 87 -1.44 -1.80 0.81
N GLY A 88 -0.60 -1.26 -0.09
CA GLY A 88 -0.19 0.14 -0.06
C GLY A 88 0.92 0.47 0.95
N ARG A 89 1.56 -0.54 1.57
CA ARG A 89 2.59 -0.36 2.60
C ARG A 89 3.99 -0.43 2.01
N LEU A 90 4.94 0.25 2.66
CA LEU A 90 6.35 0.16 2.30
C LEU A 90 6.90 -1.25 2.63
N VAL A 91 7.51 -1.88 1.63
CA VAL A 91 8.21 -3.17 1.78
C VAL A 91 9.57 -2.96 2.47
N ASP A 92 10.21 -1.81 2.21
CA ASP A 92 11.50 -1.42 2.76
C ASP A 92 11.56 0.10 2.99
N GLU A 93 12.58 0.55 3.72
CA GLU A 93 12.89 1.98 3.83
C GLU A 93 13.07 2.62 2.44
N PRO A 94 12.59 3.87 2.24
CA PRO A 94 12.74 4.56 0.97
C PRO A 94 14.20 4.65 0.55
N ALA A 95 14.54 4.02 -0.57
CA ALA A 95 15.90 4.05 -1.09
C ALA A 95 16.11 5.39 -1.83
N GLY A 96 16.84 6.31 -1.20
CA GLY A 96 17.28 7.56 -1.81
C GLY A 96 18.70 7.44 -2.34
N THR A 97 18.90 7.61 -3.65
CA THR A 97 20.25 7.81 -4.22
C THR A 97 20.43 9.30 -4.49
N GLY A 98 20.87 10.03 -3.48
CA GLY A 98 21.21 11.45 -3.56
C GLY A 98 21.84 11.89 -2.24
N PRO A 99 22.83 12.81 -2.26
CA PRO A 99 23.49 13.24 -1.03
C PRO A 99 22.47 13.88 -0.09
N ARG A 100 22.46 13.42 1.17
CA ARG A 100 21.73 14.05 2.26
C ARG A 100 22.52 15.31 2.64
N THR A 101 22.20 16.44 2.03
CA THR A 101 22.75 17.75 2.40
C THR A 101 21.63 18.66 2.83
#